data_AF-A0A2N6GAP0-F1
#
_entry.id   AF-A0A2N6GAP0-F1
#
_cell.length_a   1.000
_cell.length_b   1.000
_cell.length_c   1.000
_cell.angle_alpha   90.00
_cell.angle_beta   90.00
_cell.angle_gamma   90.00
#
_symmetry.space_group_name_H-M   'P 1'
#
loop_
_entity.id
_entity.type
_entity.pdbx_description
1 polymer ?
#
loop_
_entity_poly.entity_id
_entity_poly.type
_entity_poly.pdbx_seq_one_letter_code
_entity_poly.pdbx_strand_id
1 'polypeptide(L)'
;MISQKIIVFAVLSLIISLGVSAALFPFSAVNDEIRIGATKPRPMEEFPDVDLGPDYGEVPVIELMGYYLENPPVKQSETSVTKQQHFGGC
;
A
#
# COMPACT_ATOMS: atom_id res chain seq x y z
N MET A 1 -14.85 2.09 -42.34
CA MET A 1 -14.23 3.42 -42.44
C MET A 1 -14.39 4.09 -41.08
N ILE A 2 -13.33 4.15 -40.28
CA ILE A 2 -13.41 4.61 -38.88
C ILE A 2 -13.84 6.10 -38.88
N SER A 3 -14.85 6.46 -38.11
CA SER A 3 -15.39 7.82 -38.13
C SER A 3 -14.45 8.78 -37.40
N GLN A 4 -14.04 9.87 -38.04
CA GLN A 4 -13.12 10.89 -37.49
C GLN A 4 -13.53 11.39 -36.10
N LYS A 5 -14.85 11.47 -35.83
CA LYS A 5 -15.42 11.84 -34.52
C LYS A 5 -15.01 10.88 -33.39
N ILE A 6 -14.89 9.58 -33.68
CA ILE A 6 -14.51 8.56 -32.70
C ILE A 6 -13.03 8.71 -32.32
N ILE A 7 -12.16 8.99 -33.29
CA ILE A 7 -10.72 9.22 -33.02
C ILE A 7 -10.54 10.45 -32.13
N VAL A 8 -11.25 11.54 -32.42
CA VAL A 8 -11.16 12.78 -31.62
C VAL A 8 -11.62 12.53 -30.18
N PHE A 9 -12.72 11.81 -29.99
CA PHE A 9 -13.20 11.45 -28.65
C PHE A 9 -12.22 10.55 -27.90
N ALA A 10 -11.65 9.55 -28.56
CA ALA A 10 -10.69 8.62 -27.96
C ALA A 10 -9.39 9.33 -27.52
N VAL A 11 -8.84 10.21 -28.37
CA VAL A 11 -7.62 10.96 -28.03
C VAL A 11 -7.89 11.96 -26.90
N LEU A 12 -9.04 12.63 -26.93
CA LEU A 12 -9.41 13.61 -25.91
C LEU A 12 -9.62 12.94 -24.54
N SER A 13 -10.34 11.82 -24.49
CA SER A 13 -10.51 11.04 -23.27
C SER A 13 -9.18 10.48 -22.73
N LEU A 14 -8.29 10.01 -23.60
CA LEU A 14 -6.95 9.57 -23.23
C LEU A 14 -6.16 10.72 -22.57
N ILE A 15 -6.11 11.90 -23.21
CA ILE A 15 -5.39 13.06 -22.69
C ILE A 15 -5.95 13.51 -21.34
N ILE A 16 -7.27 13.53 -21.19
CA ILE A 16 -7.91 13.90 -19.92
C ILE A 16 -7.52 12.89 -18.83
N SER A 17 -7.61 11.58 -19.11
CA SER A 17 -7.24 10.56 -18.12
C SER A 17 -5.77 10.65 -17.72
N LEU A 18 -4.88 10.90 -18.69
CA LEU A 18 -3.44 11.04 -18.45
C LEU A 18 -3.15 12.32 -17.66
N GLY A 19 -3.85 13.42 -17.97
CA GLY A 19 -3.73 14.69 -17.28
C GLY A 19 -4.18 14.60 -15.83
N VAL A 20 -5.30 13.94 -15.56
CA VAL A 20 -5.78 13.68 -14.19
C VAL A 20 -4.79 12.82 -13.41
N SER A 21 -4.29 11.75 -14.03
CA SER A 21 -3.27 10.89 -13.40
C SER A 21 -1.99 11.66 -13.07
N ALA A 22 -1.48 12.47 -14.00
CA ALA A 22 -0.29 13.30 -13.79
C ALA A 22 -0.50 14.37 -12.71
N ALA A 23 -1.69 14.96 -12.62
CA ALA A 23 -2.02 15.94 -11.60
C ALA A 23 -2.16 15.32 -10.20
N LEU A 24 -2.66 14.08 -10.11
CA LEU A 24 -2.79 13.34 -8.84
C LEU A 24 -1.48 12.65 -8.42
N PHE A 25 -0.58 12.38 -9.36
CA PHE A 25 0.71 11.74 -9.09
C PHE A 25 1.49 12.40 -7.94
N PRO A 26 1.71 13.73 -7.88
CA PRO A 26 2.45 14.34 -6.78
C PRO A 26 1.72 14.22 -5.43
N PHE A 27 0.40 14.04 -5.42
CA PHE A 27 -0.36 13.84 -4.18
C PHE A 27 -0.25 12.39 -3.68
N SER A 28 -0.13 11.42 -4.60
CA SER A 28 0.10 10.01 -4.26
C SER A 28 1.58 9.64 -4.05
N ALA A 29 2.49 10.49 -4.52
CA ALA A 29 3.92 10.22 -4.46
C ALA A 29 4.43 10.37 -3.02
N VAL A 30 5.11 9.34 -2.54
CA VAL A 30 5.84 9.40 -1.27
C VAL A 30 6.95 10.44 -1.38
N ASN A 31 7.04 11.33 -0.39
CA ASN A 31 8.05 12.39 -0.36
C ASN A 31 9.47 11.78 -0.41
N ASP A 32 10.36 12.40 -1.19
CA ASP A 32 11.73 11.92 -1.39
C ASP A 32 12.49 11.77 -0.06
N GLU A 33 12.20 12.60 0.93
CA GLU A 33 12.78 12.51 2.27
C GLU A 33 12.39 11.22 3.00
N ILE A 34 11.13 10.80 2.88
CA ILE A 34 10.62 9.54 3.44
C ILE A 34 11.24 8.37 2.68
N ARG A 35 11.35 8.48 1.34
CA ARG A 35 11.97 7.44 0.50
C ARG A 35 13.44 7.22 0.84
N ILE A 36 14.21 8.29 1.03
CA ILE A 36 15.63 8.21 1.41
C ILE A 36 15.77 7.68 2.85
N GLY A 37 14.88 8.11 3.76
CA GLY A 37 14.83 7.61 5.13
C GLY A 37 14.53 6.11 5.22
N ALA A 38 13.69 5.58 4.33
CA ALA A 38 13.36 4.16 4.25
C ALA A 38 14.54 3.28 3.80
N THR A 39 15.51 3.83 3.06
CA THR A 39 16.70 3.09 2.62
C THR A 39 17.77 2.99 3.72
N LYS A 40 17.65 3.73 4.82
CA LYS A 40 18.61 3.71 5.92
C LYS A 40 18.14 2.73 7.02
N PRO A 41 18.94 1.72 7.40
CA PRO A 41 18.62 0.88 8.54
C PRO A 41 18.60 1.73 9.81
N ARG A 42 17.58 1.53 10.64
CA ARG A 42 17.39 2.19 11.94
C ARG A 42 17.20 1.14 13.02
N PRO A 43 17.55 1.44 14.28
CA PRO A 43 17.30 0.53 15.40
C PRO A 43 15.79 0.31 15.60
N MET A 44 15.42 -0.86 16.10
CA MET A 44 14.01 -1.29 16.21
C MET A 44 13.19 -0.43 17.18
N GLU A 45 13.85 0.21 18.15
CA GLU A 45 13.25 1.10 19.15
C GLU A 45 12.86 2.47 18.58
N GLU A 46 13.37 2.85 17.41
CA GLU A 46 13.02 4.10 16.73
C GLU A 46 11.81 3.96 15.80
N PHE A 47 11.29 2.73 15.62
CA PHE A 47 10.11 2.52 14.80
C PHE A 47 8.84 2.87 15.59
N PRO A 48 7.88 3.55 14.94
CA PRO A 48 6.56 3.74 15.54
C PRO A 48 5.85 2.40 15.70
N ASP A 49 4.88 2.36 16.61
CA ASP A 49 4.03 1.20 16.81
C ASP A 49 3.26 0.88 15.51
N VAL A 50 3.13 -0.41 15.22
CA VAL A 50 2.50 -0.91 14.00
C VAL A 50 1.06 -1.26 14.31
N ASP A 51 0.12 -0.61 13.64
CA ASP A 51 -1.30 -0.97 13.69
C ASP A 51 -1.53 -2.26 12.90
N LEU A 52 -1.87 -3.33 13.61
CA LEU A 52 -2.20 -4.65 13.05
C LEU A 52 -3.72 -4.82 12.81
N GLY A 53 -4.48 -3.74 12.92
CA GLY A 53 -5.91 -3.70 12.71
C GLY A 53 -6.72 -4.01 13.97
N PRO A 54 -8.06 -4.10 13.84
CA PRO A 54 -8.99 -4.05 14.99
C PRO A 54 -8.87 -5.21 15.98
N ASP A 55 -8.30 -6.34 15.57
CA ASP A 55 -8.14 -7.52 16.43
C ASP A 55 -6.91 -7.45 17.35
N TYR A 56 -5.90 -6.67 16.97
CA TYR A 56 -4.57 -6.68 17.60
C TYR A 56 -4.09 -5.28 18.02
N GLY A 57 -4.63 -4.22 17.40
CA GLY A 57 -4.31 -2.83 17.71
C GLY A 57 -2.89 -2.44 17.34
N GLU A 58 -2.38 -1.40 18.01
CA GLU A 58 -1.01 -0.91 17.87
C GLU A 58 -0.05 -1.81 18.68
N VAL A 59 0.94 -2.38 18.00
CA VAL A 59 1.94 -3.28 18.59
C VAL A 59 3.35 -2.73 18.34
N PRO A 60 4.22 -2.65 19.36
CA PRO A 60 5.58 -2.17 19.17
C PRO A 60 6.40 -3.17 18.34
N VAL A 61 7.29 -2.65 17.48
CA VAL A 61 8.07 -3.48 16.53
C VAL A 61 8.94 -4.52 17.25
N ILE A 62 9.45 -4.20 18.45
CA ILE A 62 10.23 -5.15 19.26
C ILE A 62 9.44 -6.41 19.61
N GLU A 63 8.16 -6.25 19.95
CA GLU A 63 7.28 -7.36 20.31
C GLU A 63 6.92 -8.18 19.08
N LEU A 64 6.66 -7.51 17.95
CA LEU A 64 6.42 -8.16 16.67
C LEU A 64 7.63 -9.02 16.24
N MET A 65 8.85 -8.49 16.39
CA MET A 65 10.07 -9.24 16.09
C MET A 65 10.27 -10.42 17.04
N GLY A 66 10.04 -10.23 18.34
CA GLY A 66 10.05 -11.31 19.32
C GLY A 66 9.08 -12.43 18.94
N TYR A 67 7.85 -12.08 18.59
CA TYR A 67 6.84 -13.03 18.14
C TYR A 67 7.30 -13.84 16.93
N TYR A 68 7.90 -13.20 15.92
CA TYR A 68 8.37 -13.90 14.72
C TYR A 68 9.63 -14.75 14.96
N LEU A 69 10.43 -14.45 15.97
CA LEU A 69 11.53 -15.32 16.39
C LEU A 69 10.99 -16.61 17.04
N GLU A 70 9.93 -16.50 17.82
CA GLU A 70 9.27 -17.64 18.47
C GLU A 70 8.35 -18.41 17.52
N ASN A 71 7.75 -17.73 16.55
CA ASN A 71 6.77 -18.24 15.60
C ASN A 71 7.21 -17.89 14.16
N PRO A 72 8.25 -18.54 13.62
CA PRO A 72 8.75 -18.23 12.29
C PRO A 72 7.65 -18.43 11.25
N PRO A 73 7.54 -17.55 10.23
CA PRO A 73 6.53 -17.69 9.20
C PRO A 73 6.76 -18.99 8.42
N VAL A 74 5.85 -19.94 8.60
CA VAL A 74 5.81 -21.15 7.78
C VAL A 74 5.50 -20.75 6.34
N LYS A 75 6.31 -21.24 5.38
CA LYS A 75 6.03 -21.08 3.96
C LYS A 75 4.71 -21.80 3.64
N GLN A 76 3.61 -21.07 3.59
CA GLN A 76 2.32 -21.61 3.17
C GLN A 76 2.36 -21.88 1.67
N SER A 77 2.56 -23.14 1.29
CA SER A 77 2.10 -23.65 0.00
C SER A 77 0.57 -23.71 0.06
N GLU A 78 -0.06 -22.75 -0.60
CA GLU A 78 -1.47 -22.73 -0.98
C GLU A 78 -2.50 -22.60 0.16
N THR A 79 -3.37 -21.60 0.00
CA THR A 79 -4.56 -21.31 0.82
C THR A 79 -4.29 -20.93 2.28
N SER A 80 -3.71 -19.73 2.48
CA SER A 80 -3.99 -19.01 3.73
C SER A 80 -5.50 -18.74 3.77
N VAL A 81 -6.16 -19.22 4.82
CA VAL A 81 -7.54 -18.80 5.13
C VAL A 81 -7.46 -17.31 5.40
N THR A 82 -7.78 -16.52 4.38
CA THR A 82 -7.97 -15.08 4.53
C THR A 82 -9.07 -14.91 5.57
N LYS A 83 -8.71 -14.50 6.79
CA LYS A 83 -9.70 -14.10 7.80
C LYS A 83 -10.53 -13.02 7.12
N GLN A 84 -11.79 -13.31 6.85
CA GLN A 84 -12.67 -12.38 6.15
C GLN A 84 -12.87 -11.15 7.06
N GLN A 85 -12.01 -10.15 6.92
CA GLN A 85 -12.24 -8.83 7.51
C GLN A 85 -13.41 -8.22 6.75
N HIS A 86 -14.59 -8.35 7.36
CA HIS A 86 -15.77 -7.64 6.89
C HIS A 86 -15.56 -6.18 7.30
N PHE A 87 -15.30 -5.31 6.33
CA PHE A 87 -15.38 -3.87 6.55
C PHE A 87 -16.80 -3.57 7.02
N GLY A 88 -16.96 -3.28 8.31
CA GLY A 88 -18.26 -2.96 8.89
C GLY A 88 -18.84 -1.74 8.22
N GLY A 89 -19.81 -1.96 7.32
CA GLY A 89 -20.57 -0.91 6.69
C GLY A 89 -21.63 -0.36 7.64
N CYS A 90 -21.66 0.96 7.77
CA CYS A 90 -22.92 1.68 7.85
C CYS A 90 -23.14 2.34 6.48
#